data_AF-A0A945UX23-F1
#
_entry.id   AF-A0A945UX23-F1
#
_cell.length_a   1.000
_cell.length_b   1.000
_cell.length_c   1.000
_cell.angle_alpha   90.00
_cell.angle_beta   90.00
_cell.angle_gamma   90.00
#
_symmetry.space_group_name_H-M   'P 1'
#
loop_
_entity.id
_entity.type
_entity.pdbx_description
1 polymer ?
#
loop_
_entity_poly.entity_id
_entity_poly.type
_entity_poly.pdbx_seq_one_letter_code
_entity_poly.pdbx_strand_id
1 'polypeptide(L)'
;MKIKLYLPTVIGLCALLAVPSLFADTVKLKNGDTLTGKILEQADGKIKFKGTLFGELTINESDIADYKIGDDPSETAATTSAPVASAPAGSTVNASKSTFAGQKGAPAKPVWSRSITFGGNYLTPTFTQGQIPGAPAGTKGSALGLPGRVIGVQATANFLRATQSDVHALDLTWAYTDYEPAGVQTDNHSATFMWNHKINDRAYTVSRTSYSVDEIKNIDYSAIQLFGVGYKIIDTQQTKFDIVPGAVLMQEKKGNAFDDEFQYGGGFLESFIYYFSAKASFEQRLLYRQSFKESELYAIDAYLGFKGMLSEKLGLTVGLSYLYDNSLGPVSFPFGGGTVTLDAQKKGQLTLTSGVQYKF
;
A
#
# COMPACT_ATOMS: atom_id res chain seq x y z
N MET A 1 13.53 38.45 12.93
CA MET A 1 12.48 37.44 12.69
C MET A 1 12.98 36.11 13.22
N LYS A 2 12.49 35.66 14.38
CA LYS A 2 12.94 34.41 15.03
C LYS A 2 12.20 33.24 14.40
N ILE A 3 12.86 32.50 13.51
CA ILE A 3 12.34 31.24 12.96
C ILE A 3 12.30 30.24 14.13
N LYS A 4 11.13 30.06 14.75
CA LYS A 4 10.90 28.92 15.63
C LYS A 4 10.82 27.68 14.75
N LEU A 5 11.95 26.99 14.63
CA LEU A 5 12.03 25.67 14.03
C LEU A 5 11.26 24.71 14.95
N TYR A 6 9.95 24.60 14.75
CA TYR A 6 9.20 23.47 15.28
C TYR A 6 9.68 22.26 14.48
N LEU A 7 10.59 21.51 15.07
CA LEU A 7 10.89 20.15 14.65
C LEU A 7 9.66 19.34 15.07
N PRO A 8 8.70 18.99 14.18
CA PRO A 8 7.72 18.00 14.58
C PRO A 8 8.50 16.71 14.82
N THR A 9 8.24 16.12 15.97
CA THR A 9 8.72 14.82 16.41
C THR A 9 8.24 13.75 15.43
N VAL A 10 8.85 13.65 14.24
CA VAL A 10 8.69 12.54 13.29
C VAL A 10 9.68 11.44 13.68
N ILE A 11 9.66 11.09 14.97
CA ILE A 11 10.24 9.86 15.52
C ILE A 11 9.03 9.08 16.00
N GLY A 12 8.42 8.28 15.13
CA GLY A 12 7.20 7.59 15.52
C GLY A 12 6.46 6.76 14.47
N LEU A 13 6.92 6.70 13.21
CA LEU A 13 6.34 5.77 12.23
C LEU A 13 7.21 4.54 11.94
N CYS A 14 8.35 4.37 12.66
CA CYS A 14 9.07 3.10 12.74
C CYS A 14 8.62 2.23 13.94
N ALA A 15 7.69 2.71 14.78
CA ALA A 15 7.17 1.98 15.94
C ALA A 15 5.85 1.24 15.68
N LEU A 16 5.34 1.23 14.43
CA LEU A 16 4.10 0.53 14.06
C LEU A 16 4.30 -0.91 13.55
N LEU A 17 5.52 -1.44 13.67
CA LEU A 17 5.80 -2.87 13.67
C LEU A 17 6.32 -3.37 15.02
N ALA A 18 5.93 -2.71 16.12
CA ALA A 18 5.53 -3.50 17.27
C ALA A 18 4.23 -4.20 16.88
N VAL A 19 4.33 -5.23 16.03
CA VAL A 19 3.38 -6.34 16.13
C VAL A 19 3.39 -6.63 17.62
N PRO A 20 2.26 -6.57 18.35
CA PRO A 20 2.27 -7.17 19.67
C PRO A 20 2.86 -8.53 19.39
N SER A 21 4.01 -8.82 20.00
CA SER A 21 4.46 -10.20 20.13
C SER A 21 3.28 -10.82 20.85
N LEU A 22 2.32 -11.34 20.07
CA LEU A 22 1.15 -12.04 20.55
C LEU A 22 1.78 -13.01 21.53
N PHE A 23 1.41 -12.86 22.79
CA PHE A 23 1.98 -13.51 23.96
C PHE A 23 1.90 -15.02 23.75
N ALA A 24 2.84 -15.54 22.98
CA ALA A 24 2.91 -16.89 22.51
C ALA A 24 4.03 -17.53 23.28
N ASP A 25 3.70 -18.64 23.90
CA ASP A 25 4.66 -19.47 24.60
C ASP A 25 5.76 -19.88 23.62
N THR A 26 7.00 -19.80 24.09
CA THR A 26 8.16 -20.20 23.31
C THR A 26 8.78 -21.44 23.92
N VAL A 27 9.01 -22.48 23.11
CA VAL A 27 9.68 -23.71 23.51
C VAL A 27 10.98 -23.84 22.71
N LYS A 28 12.11 -23.83 23.41
CA LYS A 28 13.44 -24.04 22.80
C LYS A 28 13.86 -25.49 22.99
N LEU A 29 14.16 -26.19 21.91
CA LEU A 29 14.59 -27.58 21.90
C LEU A 29 16.11 -27.71 22.08
N LYS A 30 16.57 -28.86 22.56
CA LYS A 30 18.00 -29.15 22.75
C LYS A 30 18.83 -29.15 21.47
N ASN A 31 18.20 -29.37 20.32
CA ASN A 31 18.84 -29.29 19.01
C ASN A 31 19.06 -27.83 18.53
N GLY A 32 18.55 -26.83 19.26
CA GLY A 32 18.68 -25.41 18.93
C GLY A 32 17.42 -24.78 18.30
N ASP A 33 16.42 -25.58 17.92
CA ASP A 33 15.18 -25.08 17.33
C ASP A 33 14.33 -24.33 18.36
N THR A 34 13.57 -23.33 17.91
CA THR A 34 12.63 -22.58 18.76
C THR A 34 11.24 -22.61 18.13
N LEU A 35 10.27 -23.09 18.90
CA LEU A 35 8.86 -23.15 18.53
C LEU A 35 8.10 -22.01 19.23
N THR A 36 7.13 -21.42 18.53
CA THR A 36 6.28 -20.33 19.04
C THR A 36 4.80 -20.70 18.85
N GLY A 37 3.99 -20.61 19.91
CA GLY A 37 2.64 -21.17 19.95
C GLY A 37 2.00 -21.07 21.34
N LYS A 38 1.04 -21.96 21.67
CA LYS A 38 0.41 -22.03 23.00
C LYS A 38 0.63 -23.42 23.60
N ILE A 39 1.13 -23.49 24.83
CA ILE A 39 1.21 -24.71 25.62
C ILE A 39 -0.20 -25.02 26.11
N LEU A 40 -0.75 -26.16 25.70
CA LEU A 40 -2.11 -26.57 26.05
C LEU A 40 -2.15 -27.38 27.34
N GLU A 41 -1.17 -28.27 27.52
CA GLU A 41 -1.15 -29.24 28.62
C GLU A 41 0.28 -29.71 28.87
N GLN A 42 0.64 -29.88 30.14
CA GLN A 42 1.89 -30.52 30.57
C GLN A 42 1.51 -31.69 31.50
N ALA A 43 1.67 -32.92 31.01
CA ALA A 43 1.36 -34.14 31.76
C ALA A 43 2.29 -35.28 31.30
N ASP A 44 2.63 -36.19 32.22
CA ASP A 44 3.40 -37.41 31.93
C ASP A 44 4.76 -37.19 31.22
N GLY A 45 5.46 -36.09 31.56
CA GLY A 45 6.74 -35.73 30.94
C GLY A 45 6.63 -35.35 29.47
N LYS A 46 5.44 -34.94 29.02
CA LYS A 46 5.15 -34.46 27.66
C LYS A 46 4.45 -33.11 27.72
N ILE A 47 4.75 -32.27 26.73
CA ILE A 47 4.11 -30.97 26.52
C ILE A 47 3.29 -31.03 25.23
N LYS A 48 1.98 -30.77 25.34
CA LYS A 48 1.12 -30.53 24.18
C LYS A 48 1.21 -29.06 23.82
N PHE A 49 1.65 -28.79 22.60
CA PHE A 49 1.95 -27.46 22.10
C PHE A 49 1.20 -27.22 20.80
N LYS A 50 0.49 -26.10 20.68
CA LYS A 50 -0.25 -25.72 19.48
C LYS A 50 0.42 -24.56 18.78
N GLY A 51 1.07 -24.83 17.65
CA GLY A 51 1.66 -23.82 16.78
C GLY A 51 0.68 -23.38 15.69
N THR A 52 0.69 -22.09 15.34
CA THR A 52 -0.17 -21.54 14.27
C THR A 52 0.09 -22.21 12.92
N LEU A 53 1.33 -22.64 12.65
CA LEU A 53 1.75 -23.21 11.36
C LEU A 53 1.67 -24.73 11.28
N PHE A 54 1.76 -25.44 12.41
CA PHE A 54 1.93 -26.90 12.43
C PHE A 54 0.87 -27.62 13.28
N GLY A 55 -0.12 -26.91 13.80
CA GLY A 55 -1.19 -27.50 14.60
C GLY A 55 -0.69 -27.97 15.96
N GLU A 56 -1.29 -29.05 16.47
CA GLU A 56 -0.96 -29.61 17.78
C GLU A 56 0.19 -30.62 17.67
N LEU A 57 1.21 -30.42 18.49
CA LEU A 57 2.42 -31.22 18.58
C LEU A 57 2.59 -31.69 20.02
N THR A 58 2.97 -32.96 20.21
CA THR A 58 3.35 -33.48 21.52
C THR A 58 4.86 -33.65 21.56
N ILE A 59 5.53 -32.92 22.45
CA ILE A 59 6.99 -32.92 22.62
C ILE A 59 7.32 -33.61 23.94
N ASN A 60 8.35 -34.48 23.96
CA ASN A 60 8.84 -34.99 25.24
C ASN A 60 9.58 -33.88 25.97
N GLU A 61 9.32 -33.71 27.26
CA GLU A 61 9.98 -32.69 28.08
C GLU A 61 11.51 -32.88 28.14
N SER A 62 11.97 -34.12 27.97
CA SER A 62 13.39 -34.45 27.84
C SER A 62 14.10 -33.80 26.64
N ASP A 63 13.36 -33.42 25.60
CA ASP A 63 13.89 -32.82 24.37
C ASP A 63 13.89 -31.28 24.42
N ILE A 64 13.28 -30.72 25.47
CA ILE A 64 13.15 -29.27 25.69
C ILE A 64 14.36 -28.79 26.48
N ALA A 65 14.97 -27.70 26.01
CA ALA A 65 16.08 -27.02 26.67
C ALA A 65 15.58 -25.90 27.60
N ASP A 66 14.57 -25.15 27.17
CA ASP A 66 13.97 -24.04 27.93
C ASP A 66 12.57 -23.73 27.37
N TYR A 67 11.67 -23.15 28.18
CA TYR A 67 10.41 -22.61 27.69
C TYR A 67 9.93 -21.40 28.51
N LYS A 68 9.17 -20.50 27.87
CA LYS A 68 8.57 -19.31 28.48
C LYS A 68 7.10 -19.26 28.17
N ILE A 69 6.28 -19.03 29.20
CA ILE A 69 4.83 -18.85 29.09
C ILE A 69 4.54 -17.35 29.03
N GLY A 70 3.73 -16.92 28.06
CA GLY A 70 3.30 -15.52 27.96
C GLY A 70 2.18 -15.21 28.97
N ASP A 71 2.27 -14.07 29.66
CA ASP A 71 1.20 -13.61 30.57
C ASP A 71 -0.06 -13.23 29.76
N ASP A 72 -1.20 -13.89 30.02
CA ASP A 72 -2.45 -13.76 29.27
C ASP A 72 -3.33 -12.62 29.84
N PRO A 73 -3.64 -11.54 29.08
CA PRO A 73 -4.68 -10.60 29.46
C PRO A 73 -6.06 -11.09 28.99
N SER A 74 -6.92 -11.40 29.97
CA SER A 74 -8.35 -11.71 29.88
C SER A 74 -9.12 -11.15 28.66
N GLU A 75 -9.93 -12.02 28.05
CA GLU A 75 -10.89 -11.78 26.96
C GLU A 75 -11.80 -10.55 27.15
N THR A 76 -12.06 -9.82 26.06
CA THR A 76 -13.33 -9.08 25.91
C THR A 76 -13.78 -9.00 24.44
N ALA A 77 -14.95 -9.59 24.22
CA ALA A 77 -16.00 -9.42 23.20
C ALA A 77 -15.72 -8.73 21.85
N ALA A 78 -16.03 -9.47 20.78
CA ALA A 78 -16.21 -9.00 19.41
C ALA A 78 -17.53 -8.25 19.21
N THR A 79 -17.51 -7.19 18.38
CA THR A 79 -18.70 -6.60 17.76
C THR A 79 -18.64 -6.79 16.25
N THR A 80 -19.75 -7.29 15.69
CA THR A 80 -19.99 -7.52 14.27
C THR A 80 -20.44 -6.23 13.57
N SER A 81 -19.79 -5.88 12.45
CA SER A 81 -20.27 -4.86 11.49
C SER A 81 -20.48 -5.46 10.09
N ALA A 82 -21.52 -4.96 9.42
CA ALA A 82 -22.02 -5.39 8.11
C ALA A 82 -21.05 -5.05 6.95
N PRO A 83 -21.13 -5.74 5.80
CA PRO A 83 -20.16 -5.61 4.72
C PRO A 83 -20.34 -4.28 3.96
N VAL A 84 -19.32 -3.43 4.04
CA VAL A 84 -19.16 -2.29 3.11
C VAL A 84 -18.53 -2.84 1.84
N ALA A 85 -19.24 -2.76 0.73
CA ALA A 85 -18.71 -3.10 -0.59
C ALA A 85 -17.57 -2.13 -0.92
N SER A 86 -16.33 -2.63 -0.87
CA SER A 86 -15.14 -1.89 -1.26
C SER A 86 -15.19 -1.58 -2.75
N ALA A 87 -15.20 -0.30 -3.10
CA ALA A 87 -14.82 0.15 -4.44
C ALA A 87 -13.48 -0.49 -4.85
N PRO A 88 -13.26 -0.81 -6.14
CA PRO A 88 -12.02 -1.44 -6.58
C PRO A 88 -10.86 -0.57 -6.10
N ALA A 89 -10.06 -1.15 -5.22
CA ALA A 89 -8.87 -0.53 -4.64
C ALA A 89 -8.03 0.04 -5.77
N GLY A 90 -7.87 1.36 -5.75
CA GLY A 90 -7.05 2.10 -6.71
C GLY A 90 -5.71 1.41 -6.90
N SER A 91 -5.29 1.36 -8.18
CA SER A 91 -4.04 0.82 -8.68
C SER A 91 -2.97 0.71 -7.59
N THR A 92 -2.82 -0.50 -7.04
CA THR A 92 -1.52 -0.87 -6.51
C THR A 92 -0.60 -0.80 -7.71
N VAL A 93 0.15 0.30 -7.79
CA VAL A 93 1.30 0.42 -8.65
C VAL A 93 2.08 -0.86 -8.42
N ASN A 94 2.02 -1.74 -9.42
CA ASN A 94 2.87 -2.89 -9.52
C ASN A 94 4.25 -2.32 -9.79
N ALA A 95 4.86 -1.73 -8.75
CA ALA A 95 6.30 -1.67 -8.55
C ALA A 95 6.78 -3.11 -8.30
N SER A 96 6.40 -3.99 -9.22
CA SER A 96 6.73 -5.38 -9.28
C SER A 96 8.18 -5.39 -9.71
N LYS A 97 9.02 -5.66 -8.72
CA LYS A 97 10.48 -5.70 -8.79
C LYS A 97 11.08 -4.30 -8.87
N SER A 98 11.37 -3.76 -7.69
CA SER A 98 12.62 -3.03 -7.46
C SER A 98 13.80 -3.88 -7.96
N THR A 99 14.10 -3.77 -9.26
CA THR A 99 15.42 -4.05 -9.80
C THR A 99 16.06 -2.70 -10.00
N PHE A 100 16.72 -2.20 -8.95
CA PHE A 100 17.53 -0.99 -9.03
C PHE A 100 18.71 -1.21 -9.99
N ALA A 101 19.13 -0.13 -10.65
CA ALA A 101 20.30 -0.14 -11.50
C ALA A 101 21.54 -0.56 -10.68
N GLY A 102 22.38 -1.42 -11.26
CA GLY A 102 23.64 -1.79 -10.63
C GLY A 102 23.58 -2.74 -9.45
N GLN A 103 22.51 -3.53 -9.27
CA GLN A 103 22.61 -4.70 -8.39
C GLN A 103 23.70 -5.66 -8.91
N LYS A 104 24.43 -6.29 -7.97
CA LYS A 104 25.37 -7.35 -8.30
C LYS A 104 24.61 -8.47 -9.04
N GLY A 105 24.95 -8.72 -10.29
CA GLY A 105 24.18 -9.61 -11.18
C GLY A 105 23.17 -8.91 -12.11
N ALA A 106 23.26 -7.59 -12.27
CA ALA A 106 22.53 -6.87 -13.31
C ALA A 106 22.75 -7.54 -14.68
N PRO A 107 21.70 -7.62 -15.52
CA PRO A 107 21.78 -8.38 -16.75
C PRO A 107 22.81 -7.73 -17.68
N ALA A 108 23.71 -8.54 -18.24
CA ALA A 108 24.73 -8.06 -19.17
C ALA A 108 24.12 -7.39 -20.41
N LYS A 109 22.90 -7.81 -20.77
CA LYS A 109 22.09 -7.28 -21.87
C LYS A 109 20.88 -6.51 -21.31
N PRO A 110 20.38 -5.49 -22.01
CA PRO A 110 19.16 -4.81 -21.61
C PRO A 110 17.99 -5.79 -21.44
N VAL A 111 17.30 -5.71 -20.30
CA VAL A 111 16.09 -6.48 -20.00
C VAL A 111 14.89 -5.56 -20.07
N TRP A 112 13.86 -6.04 -20.74
CA TRP A 112 12.57 -5.38 -20.83
C TRP A 112 11.52 -6.20 -20.07
N SER A 113 10.72 -5.52 -19.26
CA SER A 113 9.49 -6.07 -18.69
C SER A 113 8.34 -5.17 -19.10
N ARG A 114 7.26 -5.77 -19.61
CA ARG A 114 6.09 -5.03 -20.10
C ARG A 114 4.86 -5.79 -19.65
N SER A 115 3.91 -5.11 -19.03
CA SER A 115 2.61 -5.66 -18.72
C SER A 115 1.53 -4.64 -18.99
N ILE A 116 0.41 -5.10 -19.51
CA ILE A 116 -0.83 -4.33 -19.62
C ILE A 116 -1.90 -5.20 -19.00
N THR A 117 -2.62 -4.65 -18.03
CA THR A 117 -3.69 -5.35 -17.32
C THR A 117 -4.96 -4.55 -17.46
N PHE A 118 -6.01 -5.21 -17.93
CA PHE A 118 -7.36 -4.68 -17.96
C PHE A 118 -8.17 -5.39 -16.88
N GLY A 119 -9.01 -4.64 -16.19
CA GLY A 119 -9.93 -5.18 -15.19
C GLY A 119 -11.26 -4.45 -15.28
N GLY A 120 -12.30 -5.09 -14.76
CA GLY A 120 -13.59 -4.45 -14.64
C GLY A 120 -14.57 -5.31 -13.86
N ASN A 121 -15.62 -4.67 -13.40
CA ASN A 121 -16.72 -5.30 -12.69
C ASN A 121 -18.03 -4.75 -13.24
N TYR A 122 -19.00 -5.65 -13.39
CA TYR A 122 -20.36 -5.31 -13.78
C TYR A 122 -21.30 -6.00 -12.80
N LEU A 123 -22.06 -5.20 -12.05
CA LEU A 123 -23.07 -5.70 -11.12
C LEU A 123 -24.43 -5.15 -11.53
N THR A 124 -25.39 -6.05 -11.74
CA THR A 124 -26.79 -5.68 -11.92
C THR A 124 -27.52 -5.74 -10.57
N PRO A 125 -28.46 -4.83 -10.31
CA PRO A 125 -29.27 -4.90 -9.10
C PRO A 125 -30.19 -6.12 -9.14
N THR A 126 -30.55 -6.66 -7.97
CA THR A 126 -31.55 -7.72 -7.81
C THR A 126 -32.99 -7.20 -7.84
N PHE A 127 -33.16 -5.88 -8.01
CA PHE A 127 -34.43 -5.18 -8.04
C PHE A 127 -34.40 -4.11 -9.14
N THR A 128 -35.58 -3.70 -9.60
CA THR A 128 -35.73 -2.60 -10.55
C THR A 128 -35.52 -1.26 -9.84
N GLN A 129 -34.68 -0.40 -10.41
CA GLN A 129 -34.55 1.00 -9.95
C GLN A 129 -35.86 1.80 -10.14
N GLY A 130 -36.75 1.32 -11.02
CA GLY A 130 -38.12 1.80 -11.18
C GLY A 130 -39.08 1.37 -10.06
N GLN A 131 -40.39 1.37 -10.35
CA GLN A 131 -41.43 0.93 -9.41
C GLN A 131 -41.15 -0.49 -8.93
N ILE A 132 -41.08 -0.70 -7.62
CA ILE A 132 -40.90 -2.03 -7.04
C ILE A 132 -42.21 -2.81 -7.18
N PRO A 133 -42.20 -4.01 -7.81
CA PRO A 133 -43.38 -4.85 -7.91
C PRO A 133 -43.96 -5.17 -6.53
N GLY A 134 -45.25 -4.89 -6.33
CA GLY A 134 -45.95 -5.11 -5.05
C GLY A 134 -45.77 -4.00 -4.01
N ALA A 135 -44.97 -2.97 -4.27
CA ALA A 135 -44.87 -1.79 -3.40
C ALA A 135 -45.92 -0.72 -3.76
N PRO A 136 -46.27 0.21 -2.84
CA PRO A 136 -47.12 1.36 -3.14
C PRO A 136 -46.64 2.16 -4.35
N ALA A 137 -47.56 2.77 -5.09
CA ALA A 137 -47.23 3.59 -6.26
C ALA A 137 -46.25 4.72 -5.89
N GLY A 138 -45.17 4.85 -6.64
CA GLY A 138 -44.11 5.83 -6.39
C GLY A 138 -42.92 5.29 -5.58
N THR A 139 -43.02 4.09 -4.99
CA THR A 139 -41.88 3.43 -4.34
C THR A 139 -40.90 2.91 -5.38
N LYS A 140 -39.88 3.73 -5.68
CA LYS A 140 -38.79 3.41 -6.60
C LYS A 140 -37.55 2.95 -5.83
N GLY A 141 -36.78 2.02 -6.41
CA GLY A 141 -35.52 1.57 -5.81
C GLY A 141 -34.55 2.73 -5.52
N SER A 142 -34.52 3.72 -6.41
CA SER A 142 -33.69 4.92 -6.26
C SER A 142 -34.15 5.82 -5.12
N ALA A 143 -35.47 5.94 -4.89
CA ALA A 143 -36.03 6.70 -3.78
C ALA A 143 -35.72 6.05 -2.41
N LEU A 144 -35.48 4.75 -2.39
CA LEU A 144 -35.09 3.99 -1.20
C LEU A 144 -33.56 3.88 -1.04
N GLY A 145 -32.77 4.50 -1.92
CA GLY A 145 -31.30 4.43 -1.90
C GLY A 145 -30.77 3.02 -2.14
N LEU A 146 -31.53 2.14 -2.80
CA LEU A 146 -31.09 0.79 -3.06
C LEU A 146 -30.00 0.78 -4.16
N PRO A 147 -28.92 -0.02 -4.00
CA PRO A 147 -27.79 -0.01 -4.93
C PRO A 147 -28.17 -0.52 -6.31
N GLY A 148 -28.04 0.33 -7.32
CA GLY A 148 -28.33 0.01 -8.72
C GLY A 148 -27.19 -0.70 -9.42
N ARG A 149 -27.09 -0.43 -10.71
CA ARG A 149 -26.01 -0.95 -11.54
C ARG A 149 -24.67 -0.38 -11.05
N VAL A 150 -23.65 -1.25 -11.01
CA VAL A 150 -22.26 -0.83 -10.82
C VAL A 150 -21.47 -1.22 -12.07
N ILE A 151 -20.80 -0.24 -12.67
CA ILE A 151 -19.85 -0.45 -13.76
C ILE A 151 -18.50 0.06 -13.28
N GLY A 152 -17.51 -0.82 -13.18
CA GLY A 152 -16.12 -0.45 -12.95
C GLY A 152 -15.25 -0.95 -14.09
N VAL A 153 -14.33 -0.11 -14.56
CA VAL A 153 -13.32 -0.45 -15.56
C VAL A 153 -11.99 0.16 -15.14
N GLN A 154 -10.91 -0.58 -15.34
CA GLN A 154 -9.57 -0.12 -15.04
C GLN A 154 -8.56 -0.67 -16.03
N ALA A 155 -7.54 0.12 -16.32
CA ALA A 155 -6.40 -0.27 -17.12
C ALA A 155 -5.11 0.16 -16.43
N THR A 156 -4.12 -0.72 -16.44
CA THR A 156 -2.76 -0.41 -15.96
C THR A 156 -1.76 -0.87 -16.99
N ALA A 157 -0.72 -0.08 -17.22
CA ALA A 157 0.41 -0.47 -18.07
C ALA A 157 1.71 -0.18 -17.34
N ASN A 158 2.63 -1.15 -17.34
CA ASN A 158 3.93 -1.02 -16.69
C ASN A 158 4.99 -1.37 -17.72
N PHE A 159 5.93 -0.47 -17.94
CA PHE A 159 7.07 -0.64 -18.84
C PHE A 159 8.34 -0.44 -18.04
N LEU A 160 9.22 -1.45 -18.04
CA LEU A 160 10.50 -1.37 -17.39
C LEU A 160 11.60 -1.77 -18.37
N ARG A 161 12.65 -0.95 -18.41
CA ARG A 161 13.89 -1.22 -19.13
C ARG A 161 15.04 -1.12 -18.15
N ALA A 162 15.73 -2.23 -17.91
CA ALA A 162 16.93 -2.28 -17.07
C ALA A 162 18.17 -2.58 -17.92
N THR A 163 19.24 -1.85 -17.66
CA THR A 163 20.58 -2.06 -18.22
C THR A 163 21.60 -2.20 -17.08
N GLN A 164 22.89 -2.22 -17.38
CA GLN A 164 23.93 -2.28 -16.34
C GLN A 164 23.98 -1.01 -15.49
N SER A 165 23.75 0.16 -16.12
CA SER A 165 23.84 1.48 -15.49
C SER A 165 22.50 2.13 -15.22
N ASP A 166 21.45 1.79 -15.99
CA ASP A 166 20.20 2.54 -15.97
C ASP A 166 18.98 1.65 -15.82
N VAL A 167 18.00 2.13 -15.07
CA VAL A 167 16.65 1.56 -15.00
C VAL A 167 15.66 2.67 -15.32
N HIS A 168 14.83 2.44 -16.33
CA HIS A 168 13.70 3.29 -16.68
C HIS A 168 12.42 2.52 -16.39
N ALA A 169 11.49 3.12 -15.66
CA ALA A 169 10.16 2.59 -15.41
C ALA A 169 9.10 3.62 -15.80
N LEU A 170 8.03 3.18 -16.45
CA LEU A 170 6.85 3.96 -16.77
C LEU A 170 5.63 3.17 -16.32
N ASP A 171 4.89 3.73 -15.36
CA ASP A 171 3.65 3.19 -14.84
C ASP A 171 2.50 4.11 -15.27
N LEU A 172 1.49 3.54 -15.91
CA LEU A 172 0.28 4.23 -16.35
C LEU A 172 -0.92 3.56 -15.69
N THR A 173 -1.85 4.36 -15.18
CA THR A 173 -3.08 3.87 -14.56
C THR A 173 -4.27 4.69 -15.04
N TRP A 174 -5.39 4.02 -15.28
CA TRP A 174 -6.70 4.64 -15.50
C TRP A 174 -7.75 3.81 -14.80
N ALA A 175 -8.68 4.46 -14.09
CA ALA A 175 -9.80 3.80 -13.44
C ALA A 175 -11.05 4.67 -13.56
N TYR A 176 -12.18 4.01 -13.86
CA TYR A 176 -13.50 4.61 -13.92
C TYR A 176 -14.49 3.71 -13.20
N THR A 177 -15.33 4.26 -12.33
CA THR A 177 -16.42 3.51 -11.71
C THR A 177 -17.68 4.38 -11.56
N ASP A 178 -18.81 3.87 -12.01
CA ASP A 178 -20.15 4.48 -11.90
C ASP A 178 -21.08 3.57 -11.08
N TYR A 179 -21.75 4.16 -10.10
CA TYR A 179 -22.70 3.50 -9.22
C TYR A 179 -24.06 4.16 -9.36
N GLU A 180 -25.07 3.46 -9.85
CA GLU A 180 -26.43 3.99 -9.83
C GLU A 180 -27.03 3.84 -8.41
N PRO A 181 -27.70 4.86 -7.83
CA PRO A 181 -27.92 6.21 -8.34
C PRO A 181 -26.86 7.25 -7.90
N ALA A 182 -25.79 6.83 -7.21
CA ALA A 182 -24.76 7.71 -6.68
C ALA A 182 -23.91 8.45 -7.76
N GLY A 183 -23.96 8.00 -9.02
CA GLY A 183 -23.16 8.52 -10.13
C GLY A 183 -21.72 8.03 -10.11
N VAL A 184 -20.85 8.74 -10.83
CA VAL A 184 -19.42 8.43 -10.94
C VAL A 184 -18.75 8.54 -9.57
N GLN A 185 -18.11 7.45 -9.14
CA GLN A 185 -17.38 7.34 -7.87
C GLN A 185 -15.86 7.29 -8.06
N THR A 186 -15.39 7.03 -9.29
CA THR A 186 -13.97 7.08 -9.63
C THR A 186 -13.85 7.55 -11.06
N ASP A 187 -13.04 8.57 -11.29
CA ASP A 187 -12.56 8.95 -12.61
C ASP A 187 -11.16 9.54 -12.42
N ASN A 188 -10.15 8.70 -12.57
CA ASN A 188 -8.77 9.12 -12.38
C ASN A 188 -7.84 8.45 -13.37
N HIS A 189 -6.74 9.14 -13.64
CA HIS A 189 -5.62 8.61 -14.39
C HIS A 189 -4.31 9.18 -13.86
N SER A 190 -3.26 8.37 -13.96
CA SER A 190 -1.93 8.79 -13.55
C SER A 190 -0.84 8.18 -14.42
N ALA A 191 0.27 8.89 -14.50
CA ALA A 191 1.49 8.44 -15.14
C ALA A 191 2.66 8.71 -14.20
N THR A 192 3.50 7.71 -13.95
CA THR A 192 4.75 7.85 -13.21
C THR A 192 5.90 7.37 -14.07
N PHE A 193 6.88 8.24 -14.30
CA PHE A 193 8.15 7.88 -14.91
C PHE A 193 9.25 7.91 -13.84
N MET A 194 10.09 6.89 -13.81
CA MET A 194 11.25 6.80 -12.92
C MET A 194 12.49 6.45 -13.74
N TRP A 195 13.58 7.16 -13.47
CA TRP A 195 14.91 6.87 -13.98
C TRP A 195 15.90 6.77 -12.82
N ASN A 196 16.55 5.60 -12.72
CA ASN A 196 17.63 5.36 -11.77
C ASN A 196 18.93 5.15 -12.53
N HIS A 197 19.97 5.92 -12.20
CA HIS A 197 21.29 5.81 -12.81
C HIS A 197 22.37 5.42 -11.79
N LYS A 198 23.04 4.31 -12.03
CA LYS A 198 24.11 3.76 -11.19
C LYS A 198 25.33 4.70 -11.21
N ILE A 199 25.76 5.13 -10.03
CA ILE A 199 27.05 5.81 -9.86
C ILE A 199 28.14 4.77 -9.56
N ASN A 200 27.86 3.89 -8.60
CA ASN A 200 28.72 2.76 -8.23
C ASN A 200 27.87 1.62 -7.63
N ASP A 201 28.48 0.62 -7.00
CA ASP A 201 27.73 -0.53 -6.47
C ASP A 201 26.79 -0.18 -5.30
N ARG A 202 27.06 0.91 -4.58
CA ARG A 202 26.27 1.37 -3.43
C ARG A 202 25.43 2.62 -3.69
N ALA A 203 25.83 3.47 -4.62
CA ALA A 203 25.20 4.76 -4.88
C ALA A 203 24.59 4.84 -6.28
N TYR A 204 23.45 5.53 -6.39
CA TYR A 204 22.74 5.79 -7.63
C TYR A 204 22.01 7.13 -7.57
N THR A 205 21.64 7.71 -8.70
CA THR A 205 20.73 8.87 -8.75
C THR A 205 19.32 8.41 -9.09
N VAL A 206 18.32 9.18 -8.66
CA VAL A 206 16.90 8.95 -8.91
C VAL A 206 16.27 10.22 -9.47
N SER A 207 15.53 10.06 -10.55
CA SER A 207 14.54 11.02 -11.03
C SER A 207 13.19 10.34 -11.09
N ARG A 208 12.17 10.90 -10.42
CA ARG A 208 10.80 10.38 -10.44
C ARG A 208 9.83 11.51 -10.76
N THR A 209 9.20 11.43 -11.92
CA THR A 209 8.15 12.33 -12.39
C THR A 209 6.80 11.64 -12.23
N SER A 210 5.81 12.29 -11.62
CA SER A 210 4.44 11.79 -11.57
C SER A 210 3.44 12.86 -11.96
N TYR A 211 2.45 12.48 -12.75
CA TYR A 211 1.31 13.28 -13.15
C TYR A 211 0.03 12.52 -12.81
N SER A 212 -0.94 13.17 -12.18
CA SER A 212 -2.23 12.56 -11.86
C SER A 212 -3.38 13.54 -11.97
N VAL A 213 -4.53 13.05 -12.39
CA VAL A 213 -5.82 13.74 -12.42
C VAL A 213 -6.83 12.84 -11.71
N ASP A 214 -7.70 13.42 -10.89
CA ASP A 214 -8.78 12.72 -10.19
C ASP A 214 -9.98 13.65 -10.05
N GLU A 215 -10.97 13.49 -10.93
CA GLU A 215 -12.13 14.39 -10.99
C GLU A 215 -12.99 14.28 -9.73
N ILE A 216 -13.08 13.09 -9.14
CA ILE A 216 -13.89 12.85 -7.94
C ILE A 216 -13.25 13.49 -6.71
N LYS A 217 -11.92 13.56 -6.67
CA LYS A 217 -11.18 14.26 -5.61
C LYS A 217 -10.96 15.75 -5.90
N ASN A 218 -11.53 16.32 -6.97
CA ASN A 218 -11.26 17.68 -7.44
C ASN A 218 -9.76 17.96 -7.64
N ILE A 219 -9.01 16.97 -8.14
CA ILE A 219 -7.63 17.12 -8.56
C ILE A 219 -7.64 17.37 -10.06
N ASP A 220 -7.65 18.64 -10.46
CA ASP A 220 -7.54 19.05 -11.86
C ASP A 220 -6.24 18.53 -12.46
N TYR A 221 -5.14 18.69 -11.70
CA TYR A 221 -3.87 18.03 -11.98
C TYR A 221 -2.95 18.06 -10.75
N SER A 222 -1.99 17.12 -10.72
CA SER A 222 -0.90 17.08 -9.75
C SER A 222 0.37 16.61 -10.45
N ALA A 223 1.32 17.53 -10.65
CA ALA A 223 2.61 17.26 -11.27
C ALA A 223 3.72 17.36 -10.22
N ILE A 224 4.38 16.24 -9.93
CA ILE A 224 5.43 16.14 -8.91
C ILE A 224 6.69 15.56 -9.54
N GLN A 225 7.82 16.20 -9.27
CA GLN A 225 9.14 15.75 -9.67
C GLN A 225 10.04 15.61 -8.43
N LEU A 226 10.59 14.42 -8.21
CA LEU A 226 11.60 14.15 -7.18
C LEU A 226 12.94 13.88 -7.84
N PHE A 227 14.00 14.51 -7.34
CA PHE A 227 15.38 14.22 -7.70
C PHE A 227 16.19 13.88 -6.44
N GLY A 228 16.93 12.79 -6.44
CA GLY A 228 17.67 12.36 -5.26
C GLY A 228 18.88 11.49 -5.55
N VAL A 229 19.64 11.22 -4.49
CA VAL A 229 20.78 10.30 -4.52
C VAL A 229 20.48 9.13 -3.59
N GLY A 230 20.34 7.95 -4.18
CA GLY A 230 20.09 6.71 -3.47
C GLY A 230 21.36 6.08 -2.94
N TYR A 231 21.30 5.55 -1.73
CA TYR A 231 22.37 4.78 -1.11
C TYR A 231 21.85 3.45 -0.58
N LYS A 232 22.46 2.36 -1.05
CA LYS A 232 22.18 1.00 -0.60
C LYS A 232 22.90 0.76 0.73
N ILE A 233 22.14 0.79 1.82
CA ILE A 233 22.64 0.52 3.16
C ILE A 233 22.90 -0.99 3.32
N ILE A 234 21.98 -1.82 2.82
CA ILE A 234 22.11 -3.29 2.79
C ILE A 234 21.80 -3.77 1.36
N ASP A 235 22.71 -4.51 0.74
CA ASP A 235 22.50 -5.16 -0.57
C ASP A 235 23.04 -6.60 -0.51
N THR A 236 22.28 -7.48 0.16
CA THR A 236 22.57 -8.92 0.23
C THR A 236 21.50 -9.70 -0.54
N GLN A 237 21.69 -11.02 -0.69
CA GLN A 237 20.66 -11.87 -1.30
C GLN A 237 19.39 -11.95 -0.45
N GLN A 238 19.53 -11.87 0.89
CA GLN A 238 18.43 -12.01 1.83
C GLN A 238 17.77 -10.68 2.19
N THR A 239 18.53 -9.59 2.21
CA THR A 239 18.05 -8.28 2.68
C THR A 239 18.51 -7.19 1.74
N LYS A 240 17.59 -6.34 1.33
CA LYS A 240 17.87 -5.12 0.59
C LYS A 240 17.29 -3.95 1.35
N PHE A 241 18.08 -2.92 1.55
CA PHE A 241 17.66 -1.70 2.22
C PHE A 241 18.36 -0.51 1.58
N ASP A 242 17.59 0.44 1.08
CA ASP A 242 18.11 1.69 0.56
C ASP A 242 17.27 2.89 0.95
N ILE A 243 17.94 4.04 0.93
CA ILE A 243 17.35 5.34 1.22
C ILE A 243 17.75 6.32 0.12
N VAL A 244 16.83 7.20 -0.27
CA VAL A 244 17.02 8.20 -1.32
C VAL A 244 16.55 9.55 -0.78
N PRO A 245 17.39 10.32 -0.07
CA PRO A 245 17.10 11.74 0.16
C PRO A 245 17.05 12.49 -1.18
N GLY A 246 16.13 13.46 -1.28
CA GLY A 246 15.94 14.20 -2.51
C GLY A 246 15.25 15.55 -2.35
N ALA A 247 15.38 16.37 -3.39
CA ALA A 247 14.60 17.58 -3.59
C ALA A 247 13.31 17.24 -4.34
N VAL A 248 12.25 17.99 -4.05
CA VAL A 248 10.94 17.82 -4.66
C VAL A 248 10.51 19.14 -5.28
N LEU A 249 10.00 19.09 -6.50
CA LEU A 249 9.28 20.18 -7.16
C LEU A 249 7.85 19.70 -7.37
N MET A 250 6.85 20.53 -7.08
CA MET A 250 5.46 20.18 -7.29
C MET A 250 4.66 21.39 -7.78
N GLN A 251 3.73 21.16 -8.68
CA GLN A 251 2.73 22.12 -9.10
C GLN A 251 1.41 21.35 -9.18
N GLU A 252 0.43 21.81 -8.42
CA GLU A 252 -0.80 21.05 -8.18
C GLU A 252 -2.00 22.00 -8.18
N LYS A 253 -3.14 21.52 -8.65
CA LYS A 253 -4.42 22.19 -8.53
C LYS A 253 -5.42 21.19 -7.95
N LYS A 254 -5.67 21.31 -6.65
CA LYS A 254 -6.42 20.35 -5.81
C LYS A 254 -7.51 21.03 -4.96
N GLY A 255 -7.90 22.26 -5.29
CA GLY A 255 -8.87 23.04 -4.54
C GLY A 255 -8.34 23.58 -3.21
N ASN A 256 -7.03 23.75 -3.07
CA ASN A 256 -6.40 24.25 -1.84
C ASN A 256 -5.89 25.70 -1.99
N ALA A 257 -5.33 26.27 -0.92
CA ALA A 257 -4.85 27.66 -0.89
C ALA A 257 -3.61 27.91 -1.78
N PHE A 258 -3.01 26.86 -2.34
CA PHE A 258 -1.76 26.85 -3.10
C PHE A 258 -1.96 26.32 -4.53
N ASP A 259 -3.21 26.30 -5.00
CA ASP A 259 -3.57 25.87 -6.34
C ASP A 259 -2.79 26.64 -7.42
N ASP A 260 -2.25 25.89 -8.37
CA ASP A 260 -1.44 26.36 -9.49
C ASP A 260 -0.14 27.10 -9.10
N GLU A 261 0.27 27.00 -7.84
CA GLU A 261 1.54 27.56 -7.39
C GLU A 261 2.68 26.53 -7.50
N PHE A 262 3.81 26.96 -8.04
CA PHE A 262 5.03 26.17 -8.01
C PHE A 262 5.60 26.10 -6.59
N GLN A 263 5.68 24.89 -6.05
CA GLN A 263 6.25 24.60 -4.74
C GLN A 263 7.56 23.81 -4.90
N TYR A 264 8.49 24.04 -3.98
CA TYR A 264 9.71 23.26 -3.88
C TYR A 264 9.94 22.82 -2.43
N GLY A 265 10.62 21.70 -2.27
CA GLY A 265 10.66 21.00 -1.01
C GLY A 265 11.74 19.93 -0.92
N GLY A 266 11.66 19.17 0.16
CA GLY A 266 12.53 18.04 0.44
C GLY A 266 11.71 16.78 0.68
N GLY A 267 12.35 15.64 0.51
CA GLY A 267 11.73 14.36 0.75
C GLY A 267 12.74 13.23 0.80
N PHE A 268 12.24 12.03 1.04
CA PHE A 268 13.03 10.83 0.87
C PHE A 268 12.17 9.65 0.41
N LEU A 269 12.82 8.71 -0.28
CA LEU A 269 12.31 7.37 -0.52
C LEU A 269 13.06 6.39 0.37
N GLU A 270 12.36 5.40 0.87
CA GLU A 270 12.91 4.24 1.57
C GLU A 270 12.36 2.98 0.90
N SER A 271 13.22 1.99 0.66
CA SER A 271 12.79 0.64 0.29
C SER A 271 13.51 -0.41 1.12
N PHE A 272 12.74 -1.27 1.76
CA PHE A 272 13.23 -2.43 2.50
C PHE A 272 12.61 -3.70 1.93
N ILE A 273 13.41 -4.71 1.64
CA ILE A 273 12.96 -6.03 1.19
C ILE A 273 13.72 -7.09 1.98
N TYR A 274 12.97 -8.00 2.59
CA TYR A 274 13.52 -9.15 3.30
C TYR A 274 12.98 -10.44 2.71
N TYR A 275 13.87 -11.34 2.28
CA TYR A 275 13.54 -12.65 1.77
C TYR A 275 13.64 -13.67 2.91
N PHE A 276 12.50 -14.13 3.44
CA PHE A 276 12.48 -15.24 4.40
C PHE A 276 12.99 -16.54 3.75
N SER A 277 12.72 -16.70 2.45
CA SER A 277 13.21 -17.78 1.61
C SER A 277 13.17 -17.37 0.13
N ALA A 278 13.59 -18.24 -0.78
CA ALA A 278 13.41 -18.03 -2.22
C ALA A 278 11.92 -17.91 -2.64
N LYS A 279 11.00 -18.35 -1.78
CA LYS A 279 9.55 -18.40 -2.04
C LYS A 279 8.76 -17.37 -1.25
N ALA A 280 9.35 -16.70 -0.26
CA ALA A 280 8.63 -15.79 0.62
C ALA A 280 9.45 -14.53 0.91
N SER A 281 8.82 -13.38 0.78
CA SER A 281 9.44 -12.08 1.04
C SER A 281 8.47 -11.09 1.68
N PHE A 282 9.03 -10.21 2.49
CA PHE A 282 8.41 -8.99 2.99
C PHE A 282 9.02 -7.78 2.28
N GLU A 283 8.19 -6.77 2.02
CA GLU A 283 8.54 -5.53 1.37
C GLU A 283 7.92 -4.37 2.14
N GLN A 284 8.72 -3.34 2.42
CA GLN A 284 8.29 -2.06 2.98
C GLN A 284 8.80 -0.93 2.07
N ARG A 285 7.95 0.05 1.80
CA ARG A 285 8.31 1.26 1.06
C ARG A 285 7.71 2.48 1.74
N LEU A 286 8.46 3.58 1.74
CA LEU A 286 8.01 4.88 2.26
C LEU A 286 8.47 5.99 1.32
N LEU A 287 7.56 6.91 0.99
CA LEU A 287 7.84 8.18 0.33
C LEU A 287 7.32 9.30 1.24
N TYR A 288 8.22 10.15 1.71
CA TYR A 288 7.88 11.38 2.41
C TYR A 288 8.23 12.59 1.53
N ARG A 289 7.33 13.57 1.46
CA ARG A 289 7.54 14.84 0.74
C ARG A 289 7.02 15.99 1.58
N GLN A 290 7.73 17.11 1.61
CA GLN A 290 7.32 18.33 2.32
C GLN A 290 7.75 19.58 1.57
N SER A 291 6.85 20.57 1.43
CA SER A 291 7.18 21.89 0.89
C SER A 291 8.03 22.69 1.88
N PHE A 292 9.04 23.41 1.38
CA PHE A 292 9.83 24.35 2.19
C PHE A 292 9.17 25.71 2.34
N LYS A 293 8.28 26.07 1.40
CA LYS A 293 7.52 27.31 1.48
C LYS A 293 6.39 27.18 2.49
N GLU A 294 5.71 26.03 2.48
CA GLU A 294 4.49 25.79 3.24
C GLU A 294 4.65 24.50 4.06
N SER A 295 5.04 24.62 5.34
CA SER A 295 5.35 23.44 6.16
C SER A 295 4.16 22.51 6.42
N GLU A 296 2.94 23.02 6.22
CA GLU A 296 1.69 22.26 6.30
C GLU A 296 1.47 21.37 5.07
N LEU A 297 2.13 21.64 3.94
CA LEU A 297 2.07 20.82 2.74
C LEU A 297 3.08 19.67 2.84
N TYR A 298 2.59 18.52 3.29
CA TYR A 298 3.35 17.28 3.30
C TYR A 298 2.47 16.10 2.92
N ALA A 299 3.11 15.08 2.35
CA ALA A 299 2.49 13.83 1.98
C ALA A 299 3.37 12.63 2.36
N ILE A 300 2.73 11.53 2.73
CA ILE A 300 3.32 10.26 3.10
C ILE A 300 2.65 9.15 2.28
N ASP A 301 3.45 8.43 1.50
CA ASP A 301 3.01 7.23 0.81
C ASP A 301 3.76 6.02 1.41
N ALA A 302 3.07 5.19 2.18
CA ALA A 302 3.63 4.01 2.84
C ALA A 302 3.03 2.72 2.27
N TYR A 303 3.84 1.68 2.12
CA TYR A 303 3.42 0.37 1.65
C TYR A 303 4.12 -0.73 2.44
N LEU A 304 3.34 -1.72 2.88
CA LEU A 304 3.81 -2.97 3.44
C LEU A 304 3.27 -4.13 2.59
N GLY A 305 4.11 -5.09 2.24
CA GLY A 305 3.74 -6.17 1.35
C GLY A 305 4.35 -7.50 1.77
N PHE A 306 3.54 -8.55 1.75
CA PHE A 306 3.97 -9.93 1.87
C PHE A 306 3.70 -10.65 0.56
N LYS A 307 4.71 -11.36 0.07
CA LYS A 307 4.63 -12.17 -1.14
C LYS A 307 5.12 -13.57 -0.79
N GLY A 308 4.36 -14.59 -1.14
CA GLY A 308 4.67 -15.98 -0.80
C GLY A 308 4.21 -16.95 -1.88
N MET A 309 5.01 -17.94 -2.22
CA MET A 309 4.58 -19.08 -3.02
C MET A 309 4.02 -20.16 -2.09
N LEU A 310 2.73 -20.43 -2.19
CA LEU A 310 2.04 -21.51 -1.48
C LEU A 310 2.40 -22.88 -2.10
N SER A 311 2.67 -22.91 -3.41
CA SER A 311 3.19 -24.08 -4.13
C SER A 311 4.11 -23.64 -5.27
N GLU A 312 4.60 -24.55 -6.12
CA GLU A 312 5.40 -24.16 -7.31
C GLU A 312 4.61 -23.32 -8.32
N LYS A 313 3.28 -23.47 -8.31
CA LYS A 313 2.38 -22.80 -9.26
C LYS A 313 1.49 -21.75 -8.62
N LEU A 314 1.32 -21.77 -7.29
CA LEU A 314 0.40 -20.89 -6.60
C LEU A 314 1.16 -19.88 -5.75
N GLY A 315 1.00 -18.60 -6.07
CA GLY A 315 1.48 -17.46 -5.30
C GLY A 315 0.35 -16.71 -4.61
N LEU A 316 0.65 -16.14 -3.45
CA LEU A 316 -0.19 -15.25 -2.67
C LEU A 316 0.54 -13.93 -2.46
N THR A 317 -0.17 -12.83 -2.58
CA THR A 317 0.29 -11.49 -2.23
C THR A 317 -0.73 -10.81 -1.33
N VAL A 318 -0.26 -10.21 -0.25
CA VAL A 318 -1.08 -9.33 0.62
C VAL A 318 -0.31 -8.03 0.78
N GLY A 319 -0.95 -6.90 0.52
CA GLY A 319 -0.34 -5.57 0.57
C GLY A 319 -1.23 -4.59 1.30
N LEU A 320 -0.64 -3.77 2.16
CA LEU A 320 -1.29 -2.66 2.86
C LEU A 320 -0.63 -1.36 2.37
N SER A 321 -1.43 -0.44 1.84
CA SER A 321 -0.96 0.89 1.43
C SER A 321 -1.63 1.95 2.29
N TYR A 322 -0.86 2.90 2.80
CA TYR A 322 -1.36 4.08 3.50
C TYR A 322 -0.88 5.33 2.77
N LEU A 323 -1.83 6.12 2.28
CA LEU A 323 -1.59 7.44 1.69
C LEU A 323 -2.09 8.48 2.67
N TYR A 324 -1.25 9.43 3.05
CA TYR A 324 -1.65 10.62 3.77
C TYR A 324 -1.21 11.85 3.00
N ASP A 325 -2.14 12.73 2.67
CA ASP A 325 -1.87 13.98 1.96
C ASP A 325 -2.60 15.13 2.67
N ASN A 326 -1.83 16.00 3.32
CA ASN A 326 -2.38 17.17 4.01
C ASN A 326 -2.66 18.36 3.07
N SER A 327 -2.30 18.24 1.79
CA SER A 327 -2.56 19.27 0.76
C SER A 327 -3.96 19.19 0.14
N LEU A 328 -4.74 18.16 0.46
CA LEU A 328 -6.07 17.98 -0.11
C LEU A 328 -7.02 19.12 0.33
N GLY A 329 -7.62 19.79 -0.65
CA GLY A 329 -8.58 20.87 -0.44
C GLY A 329 -10.00 20.37 -0.15
N PRO A 330 -10.91 21.24 0.31
CA PRO A 330 -12.30 20.88 0.51
C PRO A 330 -13.01 20.60 -0.83
N VAL A 331 -14.03 19.75 -0.81
CA VAL A 331 -14.84 19.42 -1.99
C VAL A 331 -15.99 20.42 -2.09
N SER A 332 -16.10 21.09 -3.23
CA SER A 332 -17.20 22.02 -3.51
C SER A 332 -18.15 21.43 -4.54
N PHE A 333 -19.45 21.48 -4.29
CA PHE A 333 -20.48 21.05 -5.24
C PHE A 333 -21.66 22.02 -5.28
N PRO A 334 -22.32 22.17 -6.45
CA PRO A 334 -23.50 23.01 -6.57
C PRO A 334 -24.69 22.36 -5.83
N PHE A 335 -25.33 23.11 -4.94
CA PHE A 335 -26.55 22.69 -4.26
C PHE A 335 -27.51 23.87 -4.13
N GLY A 336 -28.74 23.73 -4.66
CA GLY A 336 -29.81 24.71 -4.49
C GLY A 336 -29.53 26.12 -5.03
N GLY A 337 -28.75 26.25 -6.10
CA GLY A 337 -28.41 27.56 -6.68
C GLY A 337 -27.22 28.28 -6.02
N GLY A 338 -26.52 27.61 -5.10
CA GLY A 338 -25.23 28.05 -4.54
C GLY A 338 -24.18 26.93 -4.56
N THR A 339 -22.97 27.23 -4.09
CA THR A 339 -21.90 26.25 -3.90
C THR A 339 -21.81 25.89 -2.42
N VAL A 340 -21.87 24.60 -2.11
CA VAL A 340 -21.60 24.09 -0.76
C VAL A 340 -20.20 23.50 -0.76
N THR A 341 -19.35 23.98 0.14
CA THR A 341 -17.97 23.50 0.34
C THR A 341 -17.94 22.63 1.60
N LEU A 342 -17.59 21.36 1.44
CA LEU A 342 -17.42 20.42 2.55
C LEU A 342 -15.95 20.03 2.69
N ASP A 343 -15.39 20.19 3.88
CA ASP A 343 -14.12 19.58 4.26
C ASP A 343 -14.34 18.11 4.65
N ALA A 344 -14.83 17.33 3.68
CA ALA A 344 -15.19 15.92 3.85
C ALA A 344 -14.07 14.96 3.40
N GLN A 345 -12.97 15.47 2.84
CA GLN A 345 -11.89 14.61 2.37
C GLN A 345 -11.07 14.10 3.54
N LYS A 346 -11.08 12.77 3.72
CA LYS A 346 -10.12 12.13 4.62
C LYS A 346 -8.73 12.30 4.04
N LYS A 347 -7.89 13.04 4.75
CA LYS A 347 -6.48 13.23 4.42
C LYS A 347 -5.68 11.92 4.41
N GLY A 348 -6.18 10.88 5.08
CA GLY A 348 -5.60 9.54 5.11
C GLY A 348 -6.48 8.50 4.41
N GLN A 349 -5.86 7.66 3.59
CA GLN A 349 -6.47 6.52 2.90
C GLN A 349 -5.67 5.24 3.19
N LEU A 350 -6.32 4.25 3.80
CA LEU A 350 -5.78 2.91 4.00
C LEU A 350 -6.38 1.95 2.96
N THR A 351 -5.54 1.22 2.25
CA THR A 351 -5.94 0.26 1.21
C THR A 351 -5.32 -1.09 1.50
N LEU A 352 -6.16 -2.11 1.72
CA LEU A 352 -5.74 -3.51 1.76
C LEU A 352 -5.93 -4.12 0.37
N THR A 353 -4.90 -4.80 -0.12
CA THR A 353 -4.92 -5.54 -1.37
C THR A 353 -4.50 -6.98 -1.11
N SER A 354 -5.18 -7.91 -1.77
CA SER A 354 -4.81 -9.32 -1.78
C SER A 354 -4.89 -9.83 -3.21
N GLY A 355 -4.03 -10.78 -3.54
CA GLY A 355 -3.92 -11.32 -4.88
C GLY A 355 -3.45 -12.76 -4.84
N VAL A 356 -4.01 -13.58 -5.73
CA VAL A 356 -3.56 -14.95 -5.98
C VAL A 356 -3.02 -15.00 -7.39
N GLN A 357 -1.80 -15.51 -7.54
CA GLN A 357 -1.16 -15.66 -8.84
C GLN A 357 -0.98 -17.14 -9.15
N TYR A 358 -1.46 -17.59 -10.31
CA TYR A 358 -1.18 -18.92 -10.82
C TYR A 358 -0.12 -18.85 -11.93
N LYS A 359 0.92 -19.65 -11.81
CA LYS A 359 1.95 -19.84 -12.84
C LYS A 359 1.59 -21.09 -13.64
N PHE A 360 1.23 -20.89 -14.91
CA PHE A 360 0.88 -21.96 -15.86
C PHE A 360 2.09 -22.83 -16.20
#